data_AF-N1S5M5-F1
#
_entry.id   AF-N1S5M5-F1
#
_cell.length_a   1.000
_cell.length_b   1.000
_cell.length_c   1.000
_cell.angle_alpha   90.00
_cell.angle_beta   90.00
_cell.angle_gamma   90.00
#
_symmetry.space_group_name_H-M   'P 1'
#
loop_
_entity.id
_entity.type
_entity.pdbx_description
1 polymer ?
#
loop_
_entity_poly.entity_id
_entity_poly.type
_entity_poly.pdbx_seq_one_letter_code
_entity_poly.pdbx_strand_id
1 'polypeptide(L)'
;MPYTVKVRVYQTNQNAYFHVVEKACWHYTDGCEWNEQNGALSLYMGDSGTAGLLRFKNEEGKEAFSVALGVHLYKPWLDIITGLADNITGAQSLPEYYGETTDKTKRRESQITEQSVLNIDRRNISAKYRVKEGENLELDIIIG
;
A
#
# COMPACT_ATOMS: atom_id res chain seq x y z
N MET A 1 -6.00 11.55 -15.99
CA MET A 1 -5.26 10.54 -16.79
C MET A 1 -5.07 9.31 -15.92
N PRO A 2 -5.49 8.11 -16.35
CA PRO A 2 -5.49 6.95 -15.47
C PRO A 2 -4.07 6.45 -15.17
N TYR A 3 -3.90 5.90 -13.98
CA TYR A 3 -2.65 5.26 -13.55
C TYR A 3 -2.92 3.79 -13.20
N THR A 4 -1.93 2.93 -13.44
CA THR A 4 -1.94 1.56 -12.98
C THR A 4 -0.66 1.27 -12.21
N VAL A 5 -0.78 0.72 -11.00
CA VAL A 5 0.36 0.22 -10.23
C VAL A 5 0.32 -1.31 -10.21
N LYS A 6 1.25 -1.97 -10.89
CA LYS A 6 1.44 -3.42 -10.76
C LYS A 6 2.20 -3.73 -9.47
N VAL A 7 1.66 -4.59 -8.63
CA VAL A 7 2.23 -4.94 -7.33
C VAL A 7 2.80 -6.36 -7.37
N ARG A 8 4.02 -6.52 -6.87
CA ARG A 8 4.65 -7.83 -6.62
C ARG A 8 4.95 -7.95 -5.14
N VAL A 9 4.65 -9.11 -4.56
CA VAL A 9 4.91 -9.39 -3.16
C VAL A 9 5.95 -10.50 -3.07
N TYR A 10 7.06 -10.23 -2.38
CA TYR A 10 8.12 -11.18 -2.11
C TYR A 10 8.13 -11.48 -0.61
N GLN A 11 8.01 -12.76 -0.25
CA GLN A 11 8.15 -13.22 1.13
C GLN A 11 9.49 -13.93 1.23
N THR A 12 10.47 -13.27 1.83
CA THR A 12 11.86 -13.73 1.82
C THR A 12 12.25 -14.51 3.07
N ASN A 13 11.46 -14.39 4.14
CA ASN A 13 11.68 -15.12 5.39
C ASN A 13 10.58 -16.17 5.58
N GLN A 14 11.01 -17.41 5.76
CA GLN A 14 10.13 -18.59 5.79
C GLN A 14 9.56 -18.88 7.19
N ASN A 15 9.85 -18.04 8.20
CA ASN A 15 9.35 -18.23 9.56
C ASN A 15 7.88 -17.84 9.75
N ALA A 16 7.26 -17.20 8.75
CA ALA A 16 5.85 -16.89 8.69
C ALA A 16 5.42 -16.73 7.24
N TYR A 17 4.14 -16.94 6.97
CA TYR A 17 3.54 -16.67 5.67
C TYR A 17 2.42 -15.64 5.81
N PHE A 18 2.46 -14.59 4.98
CA PHE A 18 1.50 -13.51 4.93
C PHE A 18 0.56 -13.64 3.75
N HIS A 19 -0.69 -13.24 3.96
CA HIS A 19 -1.71 -13.16 2.91
C HIS A 19 -2.42 -11.81 2.99
N VAL A 20 -2.94 -11.35 1.85
CA VAL A 20 -3.77 -10.14 1.79
C VAL A 20 -5.13 -10.46 2.41
N VAL A 21 -5.50 -9.75 3.47
CA VAL A 21 -6.80 -9.89 4.16
C VAL A 21 -7.77 -8.76 3.84
N GLU A 22 -7.30 -7.68 3.23
CA GLU A 22 -8.13 -6.53 2.88
C GLU A 22 -7.51 -5.76 1.71
N LYS A 23 -8.39 -5.29 0.82
CA LYS A 23 -8.06 -4.38 -0.28
C LYS A 23 -9.01 -3.20 -0.18
N ALA A 24 -8.50 -2.02 0.12
CA ALA A 24 -9.29 -0.80 0.20
C ALA A 24 -8.97 0.11 -0.98
N CYS A 25 -9.95 0.92 -1.36
CA CYS A 25 -9.85 1.89 -2.44
C CYS A 25 -10.44 3.22 -2.00
N TRP A 26 -9.74 4.32 -2.32
CA TRP A 26 -10.23 5.66 -2.09
C TRP A 26 -11.07 6.16 -3.27
N HIS A 27 -12.09 6.96 -2.97
CA HIS A 27 -13.14 7.30 -3.92
C HIS A 27 -12.86 8.54 -4.78
N TYR A 28 -11.78 9.29 -4.51
CA TYR A 28 -11.44 10.48 -5.31
C TYR A 28 -11.10 10.11 -6.75
N THR A 29 -11.24 11.09 -7.64
CA THR A 29 -10.77 11.02 -9.04
C THR A 29 -11.24 9.76 -9.78
N ASP A 30 -12.56 9.57 -9.80
CA ASP A 30 -13.25 8.39 -10.36
C ASP A 30 -12.88 7.06 -9.70
N GLY A 31 -12.36 7.13 -8.48
CA GLY A 31 -12.01 5.99 -7.66
C GLY A 31 -10.83 5.19 -8.18
N CYS A 32 -10.76 3.97 -7.68
CA CYS A 32 -9.74 3.00 -8.01
C CYS A 32 -10.31 1.57 -7.97
N GLU A 33 -9.55 0.63 -8.50
CA GLU A 33 -9.95 -0.77 -8.51
C GLU A 33 -8.74 -1.66 -8.32
N TRP A 34 -8.85 -2.58 -7.35
CA TRP A 34 -7.89 -3.66 -7.20
C TRP A 34 -8.26 -4.82 -8.13
N ASN A 35 -7.35 -5.12 -9.04
CA ASN A 35 -7.45 -6.24 -9.96
C ASN A 35 -6.48 -7.35 -9.55
N GLU A 36 -6.95 -8.59 -9.58
CA GLU A 36 -6.12 -9.78 -9.37
C GLU A 36 -6.42 -10.80 -10.46
N GLN A 37 -5.44 -11.05 -11.33
CA GLN A 37 -5.57 -12.01 -12.42
C GLN A 37 -4.28 -12.82 -12.56
N ASN A 38 -4.40 -14.16 -12.58
CA ASN A 38 -3.26 -15.09 -12.73
C ASN A 38 -2.13 -14.84 -11.70
N GLY A 39 -2.50 -14.49 -10.46
CA GLY A 39 -1.55 -14.16 -9.39
C GLY A 39 -0.86 -12.80 -9.55
N ALA A 40 -1.20 -12.00 -10.56
CA ALA A 40 -0.76 -10.62 -10.68
C ALA A 40 -1.77 -9.69 -10.00
N LEU A 41 -1.27 -8.86 -9.09
CA LEU A 41 -2.04 -7.86 -8.36
C LEU A 41 -1.77 -6.47 -8.96
N SER A 42 -2.81 -5.67 -9.18
CA SER A 42 -2.65 -4.29 -9.64
C SER A 42 -3.74 -3.36 -9.13
N LEU A 43 -3.38 -2.09 -8.94
CA LEU A 43 -4.31 -1.01 -8.62
C LEU A 43 -4.49 -0.12 -9.86
N TYR A 44 -5.70 -0.07 -10.39
CA TYR A 44 -6.11 0.93 -11.37
C TYR A 44 -6.63 2.18 -10.64
N MET A 45 -6.32 3.38 -11.14
CA MET A 45 -6.77 4.67 -10.60
C MET A 45 -7.25 5.56 -11.75
N GLY A 46 -8.42 6.18 -11.63
CA GLY A 46 -9.00 7.01 -12.69
C GLY A 46 -8.20 8.28 -13.00
N ASP A 47 -7.60 8.89 -11.97
CA ASP A 47 -6.64 9.99 -12.10
C ASP A 47 -5.64 10.04 -10.93
N SER A 48 -4.68 10.96 -11.02
CA SER A 48 -3.88 11.41 -9.89
C SER A 48 -4.76 12.04 -8.80
N GLY A 49 -4.66 11.57 -7.56
CA GLY A 49 -5.43 12.10 -6.43
C GLY A 49 -6.11 11.03 -5.59
N THR A 50 -6.03 9.76 -6.00
CA THR A 50 -6.57 8.61 -5.27
C THR A 50 -5.49 7.60 -4.91
N ALA A 51 -5.88 6.55 -4.17
CA ALA A 51 -4.99 5.54 -3.63
C ALA A 51 -5.75 4.27 -3.25
N GLY A 52 -5.01 3.17 -3.17
CA GLY A 52 -5.45 1.92 -2.60
C GLY A 52 -4.62 1.54 -1.38
N LEU A 53 -5.10 0.56 -0.63
CA LEU A 53 -4.38 -0.01 0.50
C LEU A 53 -4.53 -1.53 0.50
N LEU A 54 -3.43 -2.22 0.74
CA LEU A 54 -3.36 -3.67 0.96
C LEU A 54 -3.06 -3.93 2.43
N ARG A 55 -3.91 -4.69 3.11
CA ARG A 55 -3.65 -5.17 4.48
C ARG A 55 -3.20 -6.61 4.43
N PHE A 56 -2.09 -6.90 5.09
CA PHE A 56 -1.51 -8.23 5.20
C PHE A 56 -1.65 -8.73 6.64
N LYS A 57 -1.91 -10.02 6.80
CA LYS A 57 -1.78 -10.74 8.06
C LYS A 57 -0.99 -12.03 7.85
N ASN A 58 -0.24 -12.45 8.87
CA ASN A 58 0.34 -13.78 8.87
C ASN A 58 -0.72 -14.87 9.12
N GLU A 59 -0.39 -16.13 8.86
CA GLU A 59 -1.28 -17.28 9.07
C GLU A 59 -1.85 -17.39 10.49
N GLU A 60 -1.09 -16.96 11.50
CA GLU A 60 -1.54 -16.93 12.90
C GLU A 60 -2.42 -15.72 13.25
N GLY A 61 -2.52 -14.74 12.36
CA GLY A 61 -3.27 -13.49 12.56
C GLY A 61 -2.67 -12.50 13.55
N LYS A 62 -1.48 -12.79 14.10
CA LYS A 62 -0.78 -11.99 15.14
C LYS A 62 0.08 -10.86 14.58
N GLU A 63 0.64 -11.05 13.39
CA GLU A 63 1.41 -10.02 12.71
C GLU A 63 0.54 -9.39 11.62
N ALA A 64 0.44 -8.07 11.62
CA ALA A 64 -0.32 -7.32 10.62
C ALA A 64 0.40 -6.04 10.21
N PHE A 65 0.29 -5.70 8.93
CA PHE A 65 0.70 -4.41 8.42
C PHE A 65 -0.16 -4.03 7.21
N SER A 66 -0.12 -2.75 6.84
CA SER A 66 -0.75 -2.25 5.63
C SER A 66 0.25 -1.51 4.76
N VAL A 67 0.05 -1.57 3.45
CA VAL A 67 0.77 -0.74 2.47
C VAL A 67 -0.26 0.11 1.75
N ALA A 68 -0.18 1.42 1.94
CA ALA A 68 -0.92 2.41 1.16
C ALA A 68 -0.07 2.84 -0.04
N LEU A 69 -0.70 2.99 -1.20
CA LEU A 69 -0.04 3.42 -2.43
C LEU A 69 -1.01 4.18 -3.31
N GLY A 70 -0.52 5.20 -4.01
CA GLY A 70 -1.34 5.94 -4.95
C GLY A 70 -0.53 6.96 -5.73
N VAL A 71 -1.24 7.91 -6.32
CA VAL A 71 -0.66 9.03 -7.06
C VAL A 71 -1.18 10.34 -6.48
N HIS A 72 -0.27 11.27 -6.23
CA HIS A 72 -0.59 12.61 -5.74
C HIS A 72 0.18 13.64 -6.57
N LEU A 73 -0.49 14.67 -7.09
CA LEU A 73 0.11 15.66 -7.99
C LEU A 73 0.99 15.03 -9.08
N TYR A 74 0.46 13.99 -9.73
CA TYR A 74 1.08 13.26 -10.84
C TYR A 74 2.37 12.51 -10.49
N LYS A 75 2.63 12.28 -9.21
CA LYS A 75 3.77 11.49 -8.72
C LYS A 75 3.30 10.34 -7.83
N PRO A 76 3.92 9.15 -7.95
CA PRO A 76 3.61 8.04 -7.06
C PRO A 76 3.99 8.34 -5.62
N TRP A 77 3.27 7.73 -4.70
CA TRP A 77 3.61 7.72 -3.27
C TRP A 77 3.31 6.34 -2.67
N LEU A 78 3.97 6.01 -1.57
CA LEU A 78 3.66 4.86 -0.72
C LEU A 78 3.80 5.21 0.77
N ASP A 79 3.15 4.41 1.61
CA ASP A 79 3.39 4.39 3.05
C ASP A 79 3.18 2.98 3.61
N ILE A 80 3.96 2.62 4.63
CA ILE A 80 3.88 1.33 5.34
C ILE A 80 3.40 1.59 6.77
N ILE A 81 2.28 0.97 7.14
CA ILE A 81 1.68 1.08 8.45
C ILE A 81 1.86 -0.24 9.20
N THR A 82 2.64 -0.23 10.28
CA THR A 82 2.85 -1.38 11.18
C THR A 82 2.30 -1.09 12.58
N GLY A 83 2.33 -2.08 13.48
CA GLY A 83 1.89 -1.89 14.88
C GLY A 83 0.39 -1.64 15.00
N LEU A 84 -0.39 -2.15 14.04
CA LEU A 84 -1.83 -1.97 13.99
C LEU A 84 -2.51 -2.81 15.07
N ALA A 85 -3.40 -2.19 15.85
CA ALA A 85 -4.38 -2.95 16.62
C ALA A 85 -5.35 -3.68 15.67
N ASP A 86 -5.90 -4.81 16.10
CA ASP A 86 -6.70 -5.69 15.24
C ASP A 86 -7.92 -5.03 14.60
N ASN A 87 -8.47 -4.00 15.26
CA ASN A 87 -9.62 -3.23 14.79
C ASN A 87 -9.25 -2.14 13.78
N ILE A 88 -7.97 -1.83 13.58
CA ILE A 88 -7.53 -0.83 12.60
C ILE A 88 -7.44 -1.50 11.22
N THR A 89 -8.48 -1.29 10.43
CA THR A 89 -8.64 -1.83 9.07
C THR A 89 -8.19 -0.81 8.01
N GLY A 90 -8.13 -1.25 6.76
CA GLY A 90 -7.93 -0.39 5.59
C GLY A 90 -9.05 0.64 5.43
N ALA A 91 -10.30 0.24 5.70
CA ALA A 91 -11.45 1.14 5.67
C ALA A 91 -11.33 2.32 6.65
N GLN A 92 -10.69 2.12 7.81
CA GLN A 92 -10.37 3.19 8.76
C GLN A 92 -9.09 3.95 8.40
N SER A 93 -8.06 3.21 7.96
CA SER A 93 -6.70 3.76 7.77
C SER A 93 -6.55 4.62 6.52
N LEU A 94 -7.22 4.26 5.42
CA LEU A 94 -7.09 4.94 4.13
C LEU A 94 -7.68 6.36 4.12
N PRO A 95 -8.86 6.64 4.73
CA PRO A 95 -9.38 8.01 4.84
C PRO A 95 -8.42 9.01 5.52
N GLU A 96 -7.56 8.55 6.44
CA GLU A 96 -6.64 9.43 7.17
C GLU A 96 -5.59 10.10 6.28
N TYR A 97 -5.34 9.59 5.07
CA TYR A 97 -4.47 10.24 4.07
C TYR A 97 -5.15 11.44 3.37
N TYR A 98 -6.47 11.59 3.52
CA TYR A 98 -7.30 12.56 2.80
C TYR A 98 -8.09 13.50 3.73
N GLY A 99 -7.94 13.36 5.05
CA GLY A 99 -8.55 14.24 6.05
C GLY A 99 -7.77 15.53 6.29
N GLU A 100 -7.98 16.14 7.46
CA GLU A 100 -7.19 17.29 7.93
C GLU A 100 -5.67 16.98 7.94
N THR A 101 -4.82 17.99 8.17
CA THR A 101 -3.35 17.86 8.10
C THR A 101 -2.78 16.96 9.21
N THR A 102 -3.00 15.65 9.07
CA THR A 102 -2.44 14.58 9.89
C THR A 102 -1.05 14.21 9.39
N ASP A 103 -0.35 13.36 10.14
CA ASP A 103 0.92 12.81 9.68
C ASP A 103 0.76 11.93 8.42
N LYS A 104 -0.38 11.25 8.24
CA LYS A 104 -0.66 10.48 7.02
C LYS A 104 -0.90 11.37 5.80
N THR A 105 -1.60 12.49 5.98
CA THR A 105 -1.70 13.53 4.93
C THR A 105 -0.32 13.98 4.47
N LYS A 106 0.59 14.26 5.41
CA LYS A 106 2.00 14.62 5.10
C LYS A 106 2.76 13.47 4.44
N ARG A 107 2.52 12.20 4.80
CA ARG A 107 3.13 11.03 4.15
C ARG A 107 2.74 10.95 2.67
N ARG A 108 1.46 11.10 2.34
CA ARG A 108 1.01 11.18 0.93
C ARG A 108 1.67 12.35 0.20
N GLU A 109 1.70 13.53 0.81
CA GLU A 109 2.26 14.76 0.21
C GLU A 109 3.77 14.71 0.02
N SER A 110 4.47 13.91 0.84
CA SER A 110 5.92 13.72 0.70
C SER A 110 6.34 12.94 -0.55
N GLN A 111 5.39 12.23 -1.19
CA GLN A 111 5.62 11.50 -2.45
C GLN A 111 6.84 10.55 -2.37
N ILE A 112 7.05 9.91 -1.21
CA ILE A 112 8.11 8.92 -1.06
C ILE A 112 7.80 7.69 -1.92
N THR A 113 8.83 7.14 -2.55
CA THR A 113 8.71 6.00 -3.47
C THR A 113 9.43 4.75 -2.97
N GLU A 114 10.05 4.83 -1.80
CA GLU A 114 10.64 3.70 -1.08
C GLU A 114 10.54 3.90 0.43
N GLN A 115 10.31 2.81 1.16
CA GLN A 115 10.26 2.80 2.62
C GLN A 115 10.64 1.43 3.15
N SER A 116 11.25 1.39 4.32
CA SER A 116 11.53 0.18 5.09
C SER A 116 11.22 0.42 6.56
N VAL A 117 10.47 -0.47 7.18
CA VAL A 117 10.03 -0.37 8.58
C VAL A 117 10.20 -1.71 9.27
N LEU A 118 10.76 -1.70 10.49
CA LEU A 118 10.70 -2.86 11.38
C LEU A 118 9.36 -2.85 12.11
N ASN A 119 8.61 -3.96 12.04
CA ASN A 119 7.43 -4.14 12.90
C ASN A 119 7.86 -4.46 14.35
N ILE A 120 6.88 -4.58 15.24
CA ILE A 120 7.13 -4.87 16.67
C ILE A 120 7.83 -6.21 16.89
N ASP A 121 7.63 -7.16 15.99
CA ASP A 121 8.25 -8.49 15.96
C ASP A 121 9.62 -8.51 15.26
N ARG A 122 10.18 -7.34 14.95
CA ARG A 122 11.48 -7.14 14.27
C ARG A 122 11.54 -7.72 12.86
N ARG A 123 10.41 -7.95 12.22
CA ARG A 123 10.31 -8.24 10.79
C ARG A 123 10.49 -6.96 9.99
N ASN A 124 11.35 -7.00 8.99
CA ASN A 124 11.52 -5.87 8.09
C ASN A 124 10.47 -5.92 6.98
N ILE A 125 9.66 -4.87 6.86
CA ILE A 125 8.70 -4.68 5.78
C ILE A 125 9.21 -3.54 4.91
N SER A 126 9.42 -3.81 3.63
CA SER A 126 9.89 -2.81 2.67
C SER A 126 8.95 -2.71 1.48
N ALA A 127 8.85 -1.52 0.90
CA ALA A 127 8.13 -1.29 -0.34
C ALA A 127 8.92 -0.29 -1.20
N LYS A 128 9.02 -0.54 -2.49
CA LYS A 128 9.77 0.32 -3.42
C LYS A 128 9.19 0.29 -4.84
N TYR A 129 8.96 1.46 -5.41
CA TYR A 129 8.62 1.56 -6.82
C TYR A 129 9.84 1.22 -7.69
N ARG A 130 9.67 0.21 -8.53
CA ARG A 130 10.62 -0.19 -9.58
C ARG A 130 10.48 0.70 -10.82
N VAL A 131 9.24 1.05 -11.15
CA VAL A 131 8.88 2.03 -12.19
C VAL A 131 8.07 3.13 -11.53
N LYS A 132 8.57 4.37 -11.62
CA LYS A 132 8.06 5.54 -10.89
C LYS A 132 7.68 6.74 -11.77
N GLU A 133 7.76 6.55 -13.10
CA GLU A 133 7.44 7.57 -14.10
C GLU A 133 6.43 7.00 -15.10
N GLY A 134 5.67 7.89 -15.73
CA GLY A 134 4.55 7.53 -16.59
C GLY A 134 3.36 6.97 -15.81
N GLU A 135 2.45 6.37 -16.56
CA GLU A 135 1.13 5.95 -16.06
C GLU A 135 1.13 4.49 -15.60
N ASN A 136 2.09 3.69 -16.07
CA ASN A 136 2.23 2.28 -15.77
C ASN A 136 3.38 2.07 -14.77
N LEU A 137 3.02 2.16 -13.50
CA LEU A 137 3.92 2.08 -12.37
C LEU A 137 4.07 0.62 -11.90
N GLU A 138 5.16 0.34 -11.19
CA GLU A 138 5.41 -0.97 -10.63
C GLU A 138 5.99 -0.87 -9.22
N LEU A 139 5.40 -1.62 -8.29
CA LEU A 139 5.73 -1.63 -6.87
C LEU A 139 6.15 -3.04 -6.44
N ASP A 140 7.32 -3.15 -5.82
CA ASP A 140 7.74 -4.35 -5.12
C ASP A 140 7.49 -4.16 -3.61
N ILE A 141 6.79 -5.11 -2.98
CA ILE A 141 6.61 -5.24 -1.53
C ILE A 141 7.45 -6.44 -1.08
N ILE A 142 8.33 -6.24 -0.10
CA ILE A 142 9.25 -7.26 0.40
C ILE A 142 8.97 -7.47 1.89
N ILE A 143 8.64 -8.70 2.24
CA ILE A 143 8.33 -9.17 3.59
C ILE A 143 9.51 -10.03 4.05
N GLY A 144 10.34 -9.45 4.92
CA GLY A 144 11.50 -10.10 5.53
C GLY A 144 11.14 -10.96 6.72
#